data_AF-A0AAV2NWS8-F1
#
_entry.id   AF-A0AAV2NWS8-F1
#
_cell.length_a   1.000
_cell.length_b   1.000
_cell.length_c   1.000
_cell.angle_alpha   90.00
_cell.angle_beta   90.00
_cell.angle_gamma   90.00
#
_symmetry.space_group_name_H-M   'P 1'
#
loop_
_entity.id
_entity.type
_entity.pdbx_description
1 polymer ?
#
loop_
_entity_poly.entity_id
_entity_poly.type
_entity_poly.pdbx_seq_one_letter_code
_entity_poly.pdbx_strand_id
1 'polypeptide(L)'
;MHPARYITILFVFVVFSSISVFGFPDGAPVDTCVKPRPNQPYHGQARSQPLNTSPYKILASSSQYGPGSQITVSIGGASFQGFFLQARDSKTNEWIGSWAQTPNTNTHSECSAVTHADPREKEQATFIWNAPPNARGSVYFT
;
A
#
# COMPACT_ATOMS: atom_id res chain seq x y z
N MET A 1 -3.90 -34.32 -37.89
CA MET A 1 -3.57 -32.92 -38.26
C MET A 1 -4.57 -32.01 -37.53
N HIS A 2 -4.31 -31.21 -36.49
CA HIS A 2 -3.10 -30.72 -35.82
C HIS A 2 -3.46 -30.30 -34.35
N PRO A 3 -3.71 -31.22 -33.40
CA PRO A 3 -4.00 -30.84 -32.01
C PRO A 3 -2.83 -30.09 -31.36
N ALA A 4 -1.59 -30.42 -31.75
CA ALA A 4 -0.39 -29.72 -31.34
C ALA A 4 -0.39 -28.24 -31.75
N ARG A 5 -0.88 -27.89 -32.95
CA ARG A 5 -0.96 -26.47 -33.38
C ARG A 5 -1.91 -25.66 -32.50
N TYR A 6 -3.07 -26.21 -32.15
CA TYR A 6 -4.02 -25.53 -31.28
C TYR A 6 -3.48 -25.33 -29.86
N ILE A 7 -2.76 -26.33 -29.32
CA ILE A 7 -2.11 -26.24 -28.00
C ILE A 7 -1.00 -25.18 -28.02
N THR A 8 -0.14 -25.17 -29.03
CA THR A 8 0.92 -24.15 -29.16
C THR A 8 0.33 -22.75 -29.33
N ILE A 9 -0.73 -22.60 -30.12
CA ILE A 9 -1.42 -21.31 -30.29
C ILE A 9 -2.04 -20.85 -28.96
N LEU A 10 -2.72 -21.73 -28.22
CA LEU A 10 -3.28 -21.42 -26.90
C LEU A 10 -2.19 -20.99 -25.89
N PHE A 11 -1.04 -21.67 -25.88
CA PHE A 11 0.07 -21.32 -24.99
C PHE A 11 0.66 -19.95 -25.33
N VAL A 12 0.80 -19.63 -26.62
CA VAL A 12 1.28 -18.31 -27.09
C VAL A 12 0.31 -17.19 -26.73
N PHE A 13 -1.01 -17.41 -26.82
CA PHE A 13 -2.01 -16.41 -26.42
C PHE A 13 -2.06 -16.15 -24.91
N VAL A 14 -1.83 -17.16 -24.07
CA VAL A 14 -1.81 -17.01 -22.60
C VAL A 14 -0.55 -16.27 -22.13
N VAL A 15 0.60 -16.47 -22.79
CA VAL A 15 1.85 -15.77 -22.45
C VAL A 15 1.82 -14.30 -22.88
N PHE A 16 1.08 -13.96 -23.94
CA PHE A 16 0.94 -12.58 -24.42
C PHE A 16 -0.14 -11.73 -23.72
N SER A 17 -0.95 -12.29 -22.81
CA SER A 17 -1.99 -11.54 -22.10
C SER A 17 -1.47 -10.79 -20.86
N SER A 18 -0.22 -10.32 -20.89
CA SER A 18 0.32 -9.41 -19.89
C SER A 18 -0.31 -8.04 -20.08
N ILE A 19 -1.52 -7.84 -19.53
CA ILE A 19 -2.22 -6.55 -19.55
C ILE A 19 -1.33 -5.55 -18.83
N SER A 20 -0.67 -4.68 -19.60
CA SER A 20 0.09 -3.56 -19.07
C SER A 20 -0.90 -2.47 -18.68
N VAL A 21 -1.03 -2.22 -17.38
CA VAL A 21 -1.82 -1.10 -16.85
C VAL A 21 -0.88 0.04 -16.50
N PHE A 22 -1.18 1.25 -16.97
CA PHE A 22 -0.45 2.45 -16.55
C PHE A 22 -0.98 2.93 -15.21
N GLY A 23 -0.09 3.08 -14.22
CA GLY A 23 -0.41 3.70 -12.93
C GLY A 23 -0.21 5.22 -12.98
N PHE A 24 -0.94 5.96 -12.15
CA PHE A 24 -0.70 7.40 -11.99
C PHE A 24 0.61 7.65 -11.23
N PRO A 25 1.44 8.61 -11.67
CA PRO A 25 2.77 8.82 -11.11
C PRO A 25 2.76 9.51 -9.74
N ASP A 26 1.69 10.22 -9.38
CA ASP A 26 1.72 11.25 -8.33
C ASP A 26 1.17 10.79 -6.95
N GLY A 27 0.88 9.49 -6.80
CA GLY A 27 0.28 8.97 -5.57
C GLY A 27 -1.25 8.93 -5.57
N ALA A 28 -1.81 8.41 -4.48
CA ALA A 28 -3.26 8.47 -4.26
C ALA A 28 -3.69 9.89 -3.87
N PRO A 29 -4.78 10.44 -4.44
CA PRO A 29 -5.31 11.74 -4.04
C PRO A 29 -5.92 11.69 -2.63
N VAL A 30 -5.95 12.82 -1.92
CA VAL A 30 -6.54 12.95 -0.56
C VAL A 30 -7.98 12.46 -0.51
N ASP A 31 -8.71 12.60 -1.61
CA ASP A 31 -10.05 12.09 -1.82
C ASP A 31 -10.21 10.60 -1.45
N THR A 32 -9.15 9.81 -1.55
CA THR A 32 -9.09 8.39 -1.16
C THR A 32 -9.45 8.17 0.32
N CYS A 33 -9.21 9.16 1.18
CA CYS A 33 -9.56 9.13 2.60
C CYS A 33 -11.08 9.01 2.84
N VAL A 34 -11.91 9.69 2.04
CA VAL A 34 -13.34 9.91 2.33
C VAL A 34 -14.29 9.13 1.42
N LYS A 35 -13.78 8.15 0.66
CA LYS A 35 -14.60 7.40 -0.30
C LYS A 35 -15.54 6.38 0.37
N PRO A 36 -16.66 6.02 -0.31
CA PRO A 36 -17.63 5.03 0.20
C PRO A 36 -17.05 3.67 0.56
N ARG A 37 -15.93 3.30 -0.07
CA ARG A 37 -15.09 2.18 0.34
C ARG A 37 -13.82 2.76 0.96
N PRO A 38 -13.79 2.98 2.28
CA PRO A 38 -12.62 3.56 2.92
C PRO A 38 -11.40 2.68 2.62
N ASN A 39 -10.30 3.32 2.26
CA ASN A 39 -8.97 2.69 2.07
C ASN A 39 -8.92 1.65 0.95
N GLN A 40 -9.72 1.83 -0.10
CA GLN A 40 -9.52 1.11 -1.35
C GLN A 40 -9.19 2.10 -2.45
N PRO A 41 -8.04 1.97 -3.12
CA PRO A 41 -7.79 2.74 -4.32
C PRO A 41 -8.82 2.37 -5.39
N TYR A 42 -9.29 3.37 -6.16
CA TYR A 42 -10.26 3.18 -7.24
C TYR A 42 -9.60 2.54 -8.48
N HIS A 43 -9.24 1.27 -8.37
CA HIS A 43 -8.79 0.45 -9.50
C HIS A 43 -9.96 -0.33 -10.12
N GLY A 44 -11.11 0.33 -10.24
CA GLY A 44 -12.33 -0.25 -10.82
C GLY A 44 -12.85 -1.47 -10.06
N GLN A 45 -12.87 -2.63 -10.74
CA GLN A 45 -13.34 -3.89 -10.15
C GLN A 45 -12.23 -4.72 -9.48
N ALA A 46 -10.99 -4.22 -9.44
CA ALA A 46 -9.91 -4.88 -8.71
C ALA A 46 -10.29 -5.09 -7.24
N ARG A 47 -9.80 -6.19 -6.67
CA ARG A 47 -9.97 -6.55 -5.26
C ARG A 47 -8.61 -6.86 -4.68
N SER A 48 -8.44 -6.57 -3.39
CA SER A 48 -7.24 -6.94 -2.66
C SER A 48 -7.06 -8.46 -2.73
N GLN A 49 -5.84 -8.88 -3.07
CA GLN A 49 -5.45 -10.27 -2.96
C GLN A 49 -5.50 -10.75 -1.50
N PRO A 50 -5.76 -12.04 -1.25
CA PRO A 50 -5.61 -12.63 0.08
C PRO A 50 -4.21 -12.38 0.66
N LEU A 51 -4.12 -12.13 1.97
CA LEU A 51 -2.86 -11.82 2.64
C LEU A 51 -1.83 -12.95 2.47
N ASN A 52 -2.27 -14.20 2.49
CA ASN A 52 -1.42 -15.38 2.32
C ASN A 52 -0.86 -15.54 0.90
N THR A 53 -1.41 -14.83 -0.09
CA THR A 53 -0.90 -14.82 -1.48
C THR A 53 -0.27 -13.49 -1.87
N SER A 54 -0.21 -12.53 -0.95
CA SER A 54 0.40 -11.22 -1.22
C SER A 54 1.92 -11.37 -1.40
N PRO A 55 2.51 -10.84 -2.49
CA PRO A 55 3.95 -10.81 -2.65
C PRO A 55 4.59 -9.66 -1.85
N TYR A 56 3.79 -8.82 -1.19
CA TYR A 56 4.23 -7.68 -0.39
C TYR A 56 4.00 -7.92 1.10
N LYS A 57 4.90 -7.38 1.92
CA LYS A 57 4.84 -7.40 3.39
C LYS A 57 5.02 -6.00 3.94
N ILE A 58 4.22 -5.67 4.95
CA ILE A 58 4.39 -4.48 5.78
C ILE A 58 5.03 -4.93 7.09
N LEU A 59 6.18 -4.37 7.44
CA LEU A 59 6.89 -4.64 8.68
C LEU A 59 6.96 -3.37 9.50
N ALA A 60 6.60 -3.45 10.78
CA ALA A 60 6.70 -2.33 11.71
C ALA A 60 7.67 -2.70 12.85
N SER A 61 8.46 -1.74 13.30
CA SER A 61 9.40 -1.94 14.42
C SER A 61 8.68 -2.20 15.75
N SER A 62 7.40 -1.83 15.85
CA SER A 62 6.52 -2.09 16.98
C SER A 62 5.07 -2.04 16.51
N SER A 63 4.18 -2.74 17.22
CA SER A 63 2.72 -2.52 17.12
C SER A 63 2.17 -1.79 18.34
N GLN A 64 3.03 -1.45 19.30
CA GLN A 64 2.68 -0.69 20.50
C GLN A 64 3.31 0.70 20.42
N TYR A 65 2.55 1.72 20.80
CA TYR A 65 3.01 3.09 20.83
C TYR A 65 2.75 3.75 22.18
N GLY A 66 3.60 4.72 22.50
CA GLY A 66 3.43 5.64 23.61
C GLY A 66 3.49 7.10 23.13
N PRO A 67 3.26 8.05 24.03
CA PRO A 67 3.34 9.48 23.73
C PRO A 67 4.64 9.86 23.02
N GLY A 68 4.55 10.42 21.81
CA GLY A 68 5.70 10.91 21.05
C GLY A 68 6.67 9.85 20.53
N SER A 69 6.36 8.56 20.68
CA SER A 69 7.19 7.49 20.11
C SER A 69 7.13 7.49 18.58
N GLN A 70 8.21 7.06 17.94
CA GLN A 70 8.28 6.83 16.51
C GLN A 70 8.33 5.34 16.21
N ILE A 71 7.60 4.91 15.17
CA ILE A 71 7.62 3.54 14.65
C ILE A 71 8.13 3.58 13.23
N THR A 72 9.17 2.78 12.96
CA THR A 72 9.66 2.57 11.60
C THR A 72 8.78 1.53 10.93
N VAL A 73 8.24 1.86 9.75
CA VAL A 73 7.41 0.96 8.95
C VAL A 73 8.06 0.78 7.58
N SER A 74 8.10 -0.44 7.07
CA SER A 74 8.63 -0.72 5.73
C SER A 74 7.71 -1.61 4.92
N ILE A 75 7.70 -1.36 3.60
CA ILE A 75 7.07 -2.21 2.58
C ILE A 75 8.19 -2.90 1.82
N GLY A 76 8.12 -4.21 1.65
CA GLY A 76 9.05 -4.98 0.83
C GLY A 76 8.42 -6.27 0.31
N GLY A 77 9.20 -7.10 -0.37
CA GLY A 77 8.74 -8.32 -1.04
C GLY A 77 9.07 -8.27 -2.52
N ALA A 78 8.08 -8.36 -3.40
CA ALA A 78 8.26 -8.06 -4.82
C ALA A 78 8.43 -6.55 -5.07
N SER A 79 9.02 -6.18 -6.19
CA SER A 79 9.14 -4.78 -6.62
C SER A 79 7.76 -4.13 -6.84
N PHE A 80 7.66 -2.83 -6.58
CA PHE A 80 6.43 -2.05 -6.70
C PHE A 80 6.72 -0.60 -7.10
N GLN A 81 5.77 0.08 -7.73
CA GLN A 81 5.91 1.48 -8.12
C GLN A 81 5.13 2.44 -7.21
N GLY A 82 3.98 1.98 -6.69
CA GLY A 82 3.09 2.79 -5.87
C GLY A 82 2.63 2.08 -4.61
N PHE A 83 2.18 2.87 -3.64
CA PHE A 83 1.62 2.40 -2.38
C PHE A 83 0.66 3.44 -1.78
N PHE A 84 -0.23 2.98 -0.91
CA PHE A 84 -1.05 3.82 -0.04
C PHE A 84 -1.12 3.12 1.31
N LEU A 85 -0.43 3.68 2.30
CA LEU A 85 -0.25 3.09 3.62
C LEU A 85 -0.93 3.97 4.67
N GLN A 86 -1.70 3.36 5.55
CA GLN A 86 -2.39 4.02 6.66
C GLN A 86 -1.95 3.50 8.01
N ALA A 87 -2.16 4.30 9.06
CA ALA A 87 -2.04 3.88 10.44
C ALA A 87 -3.39 3.96 11.15
N ARG A 88 -3.74 2.90 11.88
CA ARG A 88 -5.05 2.74 12.53
C ARG A 88 -4.90 2.21 13.95
N ASP A 89 -5.74 2.72 14.85
CA ASP A 89 -5.83 2.17 16.20
C ASP A 89 -6.42 0.75 16.13
N SER A 90 -5.74 -0.22 16.75
CA SER A 90 -6.12 -1.63 16.67
C SER A 90 -7.43 -1.97 17.37
N LYS A 91 -7.95 -1.07 18.22
CA LYS A 91 -9.22 -1.26 18.94
C LYS A 91 -10.37 -0.52 18.28
N THR A 92 -10.17 0.76 17.96
CA THR A 92 -11.26 1.60 17.44
C THR A 92 -11.32 1.60 15.92
N ASN A 93 -10.27 1.12 15.24
CA ASN A 93 -10.14 1.20 13.78
C ASN A 93 -10.14 2.65 13.25
N GLU A 94 -9.92 3.64 14.12
CA GLU A 94 -9.81 5.04 13.74
C GLU A 94 -8.41 5.36 13.22
N TRP A 95 -8.31 6.34 12.32
CA TRP A 95 -7.03 6.87 11.87
C TRP A 95 -6.29 7.55 13.01
N ILE A 96 -4.99 7.29 13.13
CA ILE A 96 -4.24 7.76 14.29
C ILE A 96 -2.77 8.05 13.97
N GLY A 97 -2.26 9.13 14.57
CA GLY A 97 -0.88 9.56 14.42
C GLY A 97 -0.64 10.30 13.11
N SER A 98 0.63 10.47 12.75
CA SER A 98 1.05 11.18 11.54
C SER A 98 2.27 10.52 10.92
N TRP A 99 2.42 10.67 9.61
CA TRP A 99 3.62 10.21 8.91
C TRP A 99 4.63 11.36 8.82
N ALA A 100 5.91 11.05 9.08
CA ALA A 100 6.98 12.00 8.78
C ALA A 100 7.11 12.16 7.27
N GLN A 101 7.31 13.40 6.82
CA GLN A 101 7.57 13.67 5.40
C GLN A 101 8.92 13.06 5.00
N THR A 102 8.91 12.21 3.98
CA THR A 102 10.11 11.65 3.37
C THR A 102 10.21 12.07 1.90
N PRO A 103 11.40 12.03 1.28
CA PRO A 103 11.51 12.26 -0.16
C PRO A 103 10.64 11.27 -0.93
N ASN A 104 10.05 11.73 -2.03
CA ASN A 104 9.26 10.89 -2.95
C ASN A 104 7.96 10.31 -2.34
N THR A 105 7.43 10.95 -1.30
CA THR A 105 6.16 10.57 -0.68
C THR A 105 5.24 11.78 -0.50
N ASN A 106 3.94 11.53 -0.49
CA ASN A 106 2.92 12.49 -0.11
C ASN A 106 2.24 11.98 1.17
N THR A 107 1.93 12.87 2.11
CA THR A 107 1.23 12.53 3.35
C THR A 107 -0.18 13.12 3.34
N HIS A 108 -1.14 12.38 3.91
CA HIS A 108 -2.54 12.80 4.05
C HIS A 108 -2.92 12.71 5.53
N SER A 109 -2.92 13.86 6.21
CA SER A 109 -3.20 13.96 7.64
C SER A 109 -4.65 13.57 7.99
N GLU A 110 -5.56 13.81 7.06
CA GLU A 110 -7.01 13.60 7.14
C GLU A 110 -7.36 12.13 7.36
N CYS A 111 -6.49 11.21 6.91
CA CYS A 111 -6.66 9.79 7.14
C CYS A 111 -5.39 9.05 7.59
N SER A 112 -4.46 9.78 8.22
CA SER A 112 -3.19 9.25 8.70
C SER A 112 -2.51 8.33 7.66
N ALA A 113 -2.34 8.83 6.44
CA ALA A 113 -1.84 8.07 5.31
C ALA A 113 -0.55 8.65 4.70
N VAL A 114 0.20 7.78 4.03
CA VAL A 114 1.35 8.13 3.18
C VAL A 114 1.26 7.37 1.85
N THR A 115 1.59 8.02 0.75
CA THR A 115 1.56 7.47 -0.61
C THR A 115 2.82 7.86 -1.38
N HIS A 116 3.09 7.23 -2.51
CA HIS A 116 4.22 7.60 -3.38
C HIS A 116 4.01 8.98 -4.01
N ALA A 117 5.10 9.64 -4.41
CA ALA A 117 5.05 10.89 -5.18
C ALA A 117 5.82 10.77 -6.52
N ASP A 118 6.22 9.56 -6.90
CA ASP A 118 6.83 9.28 -8.20
C ASP A 118 6.56 7.84 -8.67
N PRO A 119 6.66 7.56 -9.98
CA PRO A 119 6.41 6.25 -10.55
C PRO A 119 7.64 5.33 -10.53
N ARG A 120 8.73 5.70 -9.85
CA ARG A 120 9.96 4.91 -9.88
C ARG A 120 9.73 3.57 -9.20
N GLU A 121 10.29 2.51 -9.77
CA GLU A 121 10.26 1.19 -9.17
C GLU A 121 11.04 1.17 -7.85
N LYS A 122 10.52 0.43 -6.88
CA LYS A 122 11.01 0.34 -5.51
C LYS A 122 11.09 -1.14 -5.14
N GLU A 123 12.25 -1.55 -4.63
CA GLU A 123 12.43 -2.86 -3.97
C GLU A 123 11.96 -2.82 -2.51
N GLN A 124 12.11 -1.66 -1.89
CA GLN A 124 11.69 -1.40 -0.52
C GLN A 124 11.31 0.08 -0.37
N ALA A 125 10.39 0.37 0.55
CA ALA A 125 10.11 1.71 1.02
C ALA A 125 10.06 1.71 2.55
N THR A 126 10.62 2.75 3.18
CA THR A 126 10.68 2.89 4.64
C THR A 126 10.14 4.26 5.06
N PHE A 127 9.36 4.24 6.13
CA PHE A 127 8.60 5.38 6.63
C PHE A 127 8.76 5.48 8.14
N ILE A 128 8.54 6.69 8.67
CA ILE A 128 8.43 6.93 10.10
C ILE A 128 7.01 7.37 10.40
N TRP A 129 6.33 6.62 11.26
CA TRP A 129 5.06 6.99 11.85
C TRP A 129 5.28 7.58 13.24
N ASN A 130 4.66 8.72 13.52
CA ASN A 130 4.72 9.43 14.78
C ASN A 130 3.42 9.16 15.57
N ALA A 131 3.59 8.67 16.80
CA ALA A 131 2.48 8.48 17.71
C ALA A 131 1.89 9.83 18.16
N PRO A 132 0.58 9.91 18.46
CA PRO A 132 0.00 11.11 19.05
C PRO A 132 0.70 11.48 20.37
N PRO A 133 0.88 12.78 20.67
CA PRO A 133 1.64 13.22 21.85
C PRO A 133 0.97 12.90 23.18
N ASN A 134 -0.32 12.57 23.18
CA ASN A 134 -1.12 12.38 24.40
C ASN A 134 -1.80 11.01 24.47
N ALA A 135 -1.35 10.03 23.67
CA ALA A 135 -1.97 8.72 23.57
C ALA A 135 -0.97 7.57 23.71
N ARG A 136 -1.47 6.40 24.10
CA ARG A 136 -0.74 5.13 24.08
C ARG A 136 -1.68 4.02 23.66
N GLY A 137 -1.17 3.00 23.01
CA GLY A 137 -2.03 1.92 22.55
C GLY A 137 -1.35 0.95 21.60
N SER A 138 -2.19 0.30 20.81
CA SER A 138 -1.78 -0.60 19.75
C SER A 138 -2.19 0.00 18.41
N VAL A 139 -1.28 -0.03 17.44
CA VAL A 139 -1.47 0.47 16.09
C VAL A 139 -1.20 -0.65 15.10
N TYR A 140 -1.93 -0.64 13.99
CA TYR A 140 -1.62 -1.46 12.83
C TYR A 140 -1.56 -0.62 11.56
N PHE A 141 -0.89 -1.17 10.56
CA PHE A 141 -0.62 -0.50 9.30
C PHE A 141 -1.20 -1.31 8.14
N THR A 142 -1.85 -0.63 7.19
CA THR A 142 -2.59 -1.27 6.09
C THR A 142 -2.48 -0.48 4.80
#